data_AF-B7CB19-F1
#
_entry.id   AF-B7CB19-F1
#
_cell.length_a   1.000
_cell.length_b   1.000
_cell.length_c   1.000
_cell.angle_alpha   90.00
_cell.angle_beta   90.00
_cell.angle_gamma   90.00
#
_symmetry.space_group_name_H-M   'P 1'
#
loop_
_entity.id
_entity.type
_entity.pdbx_description
1 polymer ?
#
loop_
_entity_poly.entity_id
_entity_poly.type
_entity_poly.pdbx_seq_one_letter_code
_entity_poly.pdbx_strand_id
1 'polypeptide(L)'
;MNSLIFDEKKKEFTILDGSLGKYSFLDVVSSQIVYEDAKYKDKSPMFFHRILVSTLNHSIFIEMKKVYVGIEIQLLNGNKVYVYISKSPVIQYNFQFKQDLKVAKCLNEKLKEFYK
;
A
#
# COMPACT_ATOMS: atom_id res chain seq x y z
N MET A 1 7.10 -8.50 -10.84
CA MET A 1 8.08 -7.46 -10.46
C MET A 1 7.69 -6.94 -9.07
N ASN A 2 8.60 -6.99 -8.10
CA ASN A 2 8.29 -6.62 -6.71
C ASN A 2 8.26 -5.09 -6.57
N SER A 3 7.18 -4.52 -6.02
CA SER A 3 7.11 -3.07 -5.73
C SER A 3 7.99 -2.64 -4.55
N LEU A 4 8.44 -3.61 -3.75
CA LEU A 4 9.20 -3.41 -2.53
C LEU A 4 10.27 -4.51 -2.41
N ILE A 5 11.52 -4.11 -2.16
CA ILE A 5 12.65 -5.02 -1.94
C ILE A 5 13.18 -4.78 -0.52
N PHE A 6 13.41 -5.85 0.24
CA PHE A 6 13.98 -5.81 1.58
C PHE A 6 15.45 -6.21 1.54
N ASP A 7 16.33 -5.39 2.13
CA ASP A 7 17.72 -5.73 2.45
C ASP A 7 17.85 -5.83 3.96
N GLU A 8 17.60 -7.04 4.48
CA GLU A 8 17.58 -7.31 5.93
C GLU A 8 18.97 -7.15 6.56
N LYS A 9 20.05 -7.37 5.80
CA LYS A 9 21.43 -7.23 6.29
C LYS A 9 21.75 -5.76 6.56
N LYS A 10 21.30 -4.86 5.67
CA LYS A 10 21.49 -3.41 5.84
C LYS A 10 20.39 -2.76 6.67
N LYS A 11 19.33 -3.50 6.99
CA LYS A 11 18.11 -2.98 7.61
C LYS A 11 17.48 -1.85 6.77
N GLU A 12 17.42 -2.05 5.46
CA GLU A 12 16.86 -1.09 4.50
C GLU A 12 15.79 -1.74 3.62
N PHE A 13 14.92 -0.92 3.04
CA PHE A 13 14.02 -1.32 1.97
C PHE A 13 14.05 -0.33 0.81
N THR A 14 13.80 -0.83 -0.39
CA THR A 14 13.71 -0.02 -1.61
C THR A 14 12.30 -0.07 -2.16
N ILE A 15 11.67 1.10 -2.31
CA ILE A 15 10.40 1.27 -3.00
C ILE A 15 10.67 1.44 -4.50
N LEU A 16 10.09 0.57 -5.31
CA LEU A 16 10.22 0.57 -6.77
C LEU A 16 8.96 1.06 -7.49
N ASP A 17 7.87 1.29 -6.76
CA ASP A 17 6.63 1.84 -7.29
C ASP A 17 5.89 2.64 -6.21
N GLY A 18 5.63 3.91 -6.47
CA GLY A 18 5.17 4.89 -5.49
C GLY A 18 6.26 5.90 -5.13
N SER A 19 6.53 6.08 -3.84
CA SER A 19 7.58 6.97 -3.32
C SER A 19 8.97 6.35 -3.53
N LEU A 20 9.45 6.37 -4.78
CA LEU A 20 10.71 5.76 -5.18
C LEU A 20 11.88 6.19 -4.28
N GLY A 21 12.66 5.22 -3.82
CA GLY A 21 13.81 5.50 -2.96
C GLY A 21 14.20 4.33 -2.07
N LYS A 22 15.27 4.56 -1.30
CA LYS A 22 15.73 3.67 -0.24
C LYS A 22 15.41 4.30 1.11
N TYR A 23 15.00 3.46 2.04
CA TYR A 23 14.56 3.87 3.37
C TYR A 23 15.11 2.89 4.41
N SER A 24 15.42 3.38 5.60
CA SER A 24 15.80 2.53 6.72
C SER A 24 14.56 1.96 7.41
N PHE A 25 14.59 0.71 7.85
CA PHE A 25 13.54 0.20 8.74
C PHE A 25 13.52 0.94 10.08
N LEU A 26 14.66 1.48 10.51
CA LEU A 26 14.78 2.23 11.76
C LEU A 26 14.00 3.56 11.72
N ASP A 27 13.75 4.08 10.52
CA ASP A 27 12.99 5.31 10.33
C ASP A 27 11.47 5.07 10.30
N VAL A 28 11.01 3.82 10.32
CA VAL A 28 9.59 3.48 10.19
C VAL A 28 8.89 3.53 11.55
N VAL A 29 7.81 4.31 11.62
CA VAL A 29 6.95 4.44 12.79
C VAL A 29 5.74 3.52 12.71
N SER A 30 5.10 3.47 11.53
CA SER A 30 3.94 2.61 11.30
C SER A 30 3.76 2.34 9.82
N SER A 31 3.00 1.29 9.50
CA SER A 31 2.55 1.03 8.14
C SER A 31 1.13 0.46 8.12
N GLN A 32 0.39 0.82 7.07
CA GLN A 32 -0.98 0.39 6.88
C GLN A 32 -1.32 0.22 5.40
N ILE A 33 -2.24 -0.72 5.12
CA ILE A 33 -2.76 -0.91 3.77
C ILE A 33 -3.76 0.19 3.48
N VAL A 34 -3.62 0.82 2.33
CA VAL A 34 -4.46 1.93 1.86
C VAL A 34 -4.99 1.63 0.46
N TYR A 35 -6.13 2.25 0.13
CA TYR A 35 -6.78 2.12 -1.16
C TYR A 35 -7.06 3.50 -1.74
N GLU A 36 -6.64 3.74 -2.97
CA GLU A 36 -6.90 5.01 -3.68
C GLU A 36 -7.99 4.80 -4.73
N ASP A 37 -8.93 5.75 -4.85
CA ASP A 37 -9.89 5.76 -5.97
C ASP A 37 -9.14 6.00 -7.28
N ALA A 38 -9.23 5.04 -8.20
CA ALA A 38 -8.41 5.02 -9.40
C ALA A 38 -8.58 6.26 -10.28
N LYS A 39 -9.71 6.98 -10.16
CA LYS A 39 -9.96 8.20 -10.93
C LYS A 39 -9.03 9.37 -10.56
N TYR A 40 -8.39 9.32 -9.38
CA TYR A 40 -7.49 10.36 -8.86
C TYR A 40 -6.02 10.02 -8.97
N LYS A 41 -5.67 8.81 -9.41
CA LYS A 41 -4.27 8.46 -9.70
C LYS A 41 -3.68 9.48 -10.67
N ASP A 42 -2.51 10.01 -10.31
CA ASP A 42 -1.78 11.06 -11.06
C ASP A 42 -2.47 12.44 -11.16
N LYS A 43 -3.61 12.63 -10.49
CA LYS A 43 -4.32 13.92 -10.39
C LYS A 43 -4.23 14.56 -9.01
N SER A 44 -3.82 13.80 -8.01
CA SER A 44 -3.61 14.24 -6.63
C SER A 44 -2.36 13.59 -6.04
N PRO A 45 -1.85 14.09 -4.91
CA PRO A 45 -0.84 13.37 -4.14
C PRO A 45 -1.27 11.92 -3.88
N MET A 46 -0.28 11.02 -3.82
CA MET A 46 -0.51 9.58 -3.70
C MET A 46 -1.38 9.24 -2.49
N PHE A 47 -2.43 8.46 -2.70
CA PHE A 47 -3.35 7.98 -1.65
C PHE A 47 -3.99 9.11 -0.82
N PHE A 48 -4.14 10.30 -1.41
CA PHE A 48 -4.91 11.39 -0.81
C PHE A 48 -6.41 11.08 -0.82
N HIS A 49 -6.93 10.60 -1.96
CA HIS A 49 -8.33 10.23 -2.13
C HIS A 49 -8.58 8.76 -1.77
N ARG A 50 -8.65 8.49 -0.47
CA ARG A 50 -8.81 7.12 0.04
C ARG A 50 -10.22 6.60 -0.09
N ILE A 51 -10.33 5.30 -0.35
CA ILE A 51 -11.59 4.56 -0.23
C ILE A 51 -11.49 3.62 0.96
N LEU A 52 -12.52 3.62 1.78
CA LEU A 52 -12.71 2.58 2.77
C LEU A 52 -13.22 1.32 2.08
N VAL A 53 -12.42 0.25 2.12
CA VAL A 53 -12.85 -1.07 1.67
C VAL A 53 -13.26 -1.88 2.89
N SER A 54 -14.55 -2.21 2.97
CA SER A 54 -15.07 -3.03 4.06
C SER A 54 -14.63 -4.49 3.90
N THR A 55 -14.28 -5.15 5.00
CA THR A 55 -14.06 -6.61 5.02
C THR A 55 -15.36 -7.39 5.22
N LEU A 56 -16.47 -6.70 5.51
CA LEU A 56 -17.78 -7.33 5.73
C LEU A 56 -18.47 -7.54 4.37
N ASN A 57 -18.64 -8.81 3.99
CA ASN A 57 -19.37 -9.25 2.80
C ASN A 57 -20.89 -8.96 2.85
N HIS A 58 -21.37 -8.20 3.83
CA HIS A 58 -22.78 -7.83 3.94
C HIS A 58 -23.06 -6.62 3.05
N SER A 59 -23.42 -6.91 1.79
CA SER A 59 -24.61 -6.39 1.09
C SER A 59 -25.15 -5.00 1.46
N ILE A 60 -24.29 -4.00 1.66
CA ILE A 60 -24.65 -2.59 1.51
C ILE A 60 -24.27 -2.23 0.07
N PHE A 61 -25.20 -1.65 -0.68
CA PHE A 61 -25.05 -1.16 -2.06
C PHE A 61 -23.93 -0.09 -2.15
N ILE A 62 -22.68 -0.51 -1.98
CA ILE A 62 -21.51 0.32 -2.23
C ILE A 62 -21.10 -0.01 -3.66
N GLU A 63 -21.25 0.96 -4.55
CA GLU A 63 -20.78 0.88 -5.91
C GLU A 63 -19.33 0.37 -5.91
N MET A 64 -19.08 -0.76 -6.58
CA MET A 64 -17.75 -1.35 -6.64
C MET A 64 -16.82 -0.42 -7.41
N LYS A 65 -15.96 0.28 -6.67
CA LYS A 65 -15.00 1.21 -7.27
C LYS A 65 -13.79 0.48 -7.83
N LYS A 66 -13.22 1.05 -8.89
CA LYS A 66 -11.85 0.73 -9.30
C LYS A 66 -10.89 1.45 -8.36
N VAL A 67 -9.94 0.72 -7.81
CA VAL A 67 -8.99 1.21 -6.82
C VAL A 67 -7.57 0.79 -7.16
N TYR A 68 -6.60 1.48 -6.57
CA TYR A 68 -5.24 0.96 -6.43
C TYR A 68 -5.03 0.50 -4.98
N VAL A 69 -4.45 -0.68 -4.80
CA VAL A 69 -4.01 -1.16 -3.48
C VAL A 69 -2.58 -0.69 -3.23
N GLY A 70 -2.32 -0.16 -2.04
CA GLY A 70 -0.98 0.25 -1.63
C GLY A 70 -0.71 0.09 -0.15
N ILE A 71 0.51 0.46 0.24
CA ILE A 71 0.97 0.51 1.63
C ILE A 71 1.43 1.94 1.90
N GLU A 72 0.88 2.55 2.95
CA GLU A 72 1.39 3.78 3.53
C GLU A 72 2.39 3.42 4.63
N ILE A 73 3.54 4.09 4.63
CA ILE A 73 4.58 3.96 5.65
C ILE A 73 4.83 5.36 6.23
N GLN A 74 4.61 5.50 7.53
CA GLN A 74 4.90 6.71 8.29
C GLN A 74 6.35 6.67 8.75
N LEU A 75 7.11 7.73 8.46
CA LEU A 75 8.50 7.88 8.87
C LEU A 75 8.63 8.76 10.12
N LEU A 76 9.75 8.63 10.84
CA LEU A 76 10.08 9.39 12.07
C LEU A 76 10.11 10.91 11.84
N ASN A 77 10.50 11.35 10.66
CA ASN A 77 10.52 12.77 10.27
C ASN A 77 9.13 13.36 9.98
N GLY A 78 8.06 12.59 10.22
CA GLY A 78 6.68 13.00 9.95
C GLY A 78 6.24 12.78 8.50
N ASN A 79 7.14 12.45 7.57
CA ASN A 79 6.80 12.19 6.18
C ASN A 79 6.11 10.84 6.01
N LYS A 80 5.31 10.74 4.96
CA LYS A 80 4.64 9.52 4.53
C LYS A 80 5.18 9.10 3.18
N VAL A 81 5.51 7.83 3.06
CA VAL A 81 5.93 7.22 1.80
C VAL A 81 4.99 6.09 1.44
N TYR A 82 4.80 5.90 0.14
CA TYR A 82 3.75 5.03 -0.38
C TYR A 82 4.33 3.98 -1.31
N VAL A 83 3.79 2.76 -1.23
CA VAL A 83 4.10 1.68 -2.17
C VAL A 83 2.83 1.33 -2.93
N TYR A 84 2.85 1.41 -4.26
CA TYR A 84 1.78 0.85 -5.09
C TYR A 84 1.97 -0.66 -5.25
N ILE A 85 1.00 -1.44 -4.81
CA ILE A 85 0.98 -2.90 -5.00
C ILE A 85 0.27 -3.24 -6.31
N SER A 86 -0.89 -2.65 -6.54
CA SER A 86 -1.61 -2.77 -7.81
C SER A 86 -0.90 -2.00 -8.91
N LYS A 87 -0.55 -2.67 -10.02
CA LYS A 87 0.06 -2.05 -11.21
C LYS A 87 -0.96 -1.37 -12.13
N SER A 88 -2.21 -1.75 -12.02
CA SER A 88 -3.34 -1.19 -12.76
C SER A 88 -4.56 -1.08 -11.84
N PRO A 89 -5.57 -0.28 -12.20
CA PRO A 89 -6.80 -0.18 -11.41
C PRO A 89 -7.48 -1.54 -11.28
N VAL A 90 -7.81 -1.95 -10.06
CA VAL A 90 -8.52 -3.21 -9.74
C VAL A 90 -9.91 -2.93 -9.21
N ILE A 91 -10.88 -3.76 -9.56
CA ILE A 91 -12.25 -3.64 -9.01
C ILE A 91 -12.27 -4.29 -7.63
N GLN A 92 -12.84 -3.60 -6.64
CA GLN A 92 -12.97 -4.15 -5.29
C GLN A 92 -13.57 -5.56 -5.31
N TYR A 93 -13.02 -6.44 -4.45
CA TYR A 93 -13.44 -7.84 -4.27
C TYR A 93 -13.25 -8.78 -5.47
N ASN A 94 -12.76 -8.28 -6.61
CA ASN A 94 -12.43 -9.15 -7.74
C ASN A 94 -11.18 -10.02 -7.43
N PHE A 95 -10.89 -10.97 -8.32
CA PHE A 95 -9.76 -11.88 -8.14
C PHE A 95 -8.42 -11.14 -8.03
N GLN A 96 -8.15 -10.19 -8.92
CA GLN A 96 -6.90 -9.41 -8.91
C GLN A 96 -6.75 -8.59 -7.62
N PHE A 97 -7.81 -7.94 -7.16
CA PHE A 97 -7.83 -7.20 -5.90
C PHE A 97 -7.48 -8.11 -4.72
N LYS A 98 -8.04 -9.33 -4.67
CA LYS A 98 -7.73 -10.30 -3.61
C LYS A 98 -6.26 -10.73 -3.66
N GLN A 99 -5.69 -10.90 -4.86
CA GLN A 99 -4.28 -11.21 -5.02
C GLN A 99 -3.38 -10.06 -4.56
N ASP A 100 -3.67 -8.84 -5.03
CA ASP A 100 -2.92 -7.63 -4.66
C ASP A 100 -3.01 -7.38 -3.16
N LEU A 101 -4.18 -7.56 -2.55
CA LEU A 101 -4.37 -7.45 -1.11
C LEU A 101 -3.57 -8.50 -0.34
N LYS A 102 -3.49 -9.74 -0.83
CA LYS A 102 -2.68 -10.79 -0.21
C LYS A 102 -1.20 -10.42 -0.22
N VAL A 103 -0.71 -9.88 -1.35
CA VAL A 103 0.66 -9.36 -1.47
C VAL A 103 0.88 -8.19 -0.51
N ALA A 104 -0.03 -7.21 -0.50
CA ALA A 104 0.04 -6.06 0.39
C ALA A 104 0.11 -6.47 1.86
N LYS A 105 -0.74 -7.42 2.29
CA LYS A 105 -0.72 -7.99 3.65
C LYS A 105 0.61 -8.63 3.98
N CYS A 106 1.13 -9.49 3.10
CA CYS A 106 2.41 -10.17 3.33
C CYS A 106 3.57 -9.17 3.49
N LEU A 107 3.64 -8.16 2.61
CA LEU A 107 4.69 -7.13 2.68
C LEU A 107 4.52 -6.23 3.90
N ASN A 108 3.30 -5.87 4.26
CA ASN A 108 2.99 -5.01 5.41
C ASN A 108 3.30 -5.70 6.74
N GLU A 109 3.00 -7.00 6.87
CA GLU A 109 3.41 -7.77 8.05
C GLU A 109 4.92 -7.92 8.12
N LYS A 110 5.59 -8.19 6.99
CA LYS A 110 7.06 -8.22 6.95
C LYS A 110 7.66 -6.88 7.36
N LEU A 111 7.10 -5.74 6.94
CA LEU A 111 7.53 -4.41 7.39
C LEU A 111 7.44 -4.27 8.92
N LYS A 112 6.31 -4.67 9.52
CA LYS A 112 6.08 -4.65 10.98
C LYS A 112 7.02 -5.56 11.78
N GLU A 113 7.68 -6.54 11.17
CA GLU A 113 8.68 -7.34 11.88
C GLU A 113 9.94 -6.52 12.22
N PHE A 114 10.21 -5.45 11.47
CA PHE A 114 11.43 -4.63 11.64
C PHE A 114 11.24 -3.39 12.51
N TYR A 115 10.02 -2.91 12.69
CA TYR A 115 9.69 -1.84 13.63
C TYR A 115 8.60 -2.34 14.58
N LYS A 116 8.91 -2.38 15.87
CA LYS A 116 8.00 -2.77 16.95
C LYS A 116 7.95 -1.66 17.97
#